data_AF-A0A2V6E4L2-F1
#
_entry.id   AF-A0A2V6E4L2-F1
#
_cell.length_a   1.000
_cell.length_b   1.000
_cell.length_c   1.000
_cell.angle_alpha   90.00
_cell.angle_beta   90.00
_cell.angle_gamma   90.00
#
_symmetry.space_group_name_H-M   'P 1'
#
loop_
_entity.id
_entity.type
_entity.pdbx_description
1 polymer ?
#
loop_
_entity_poly.entity_id
_entity_poly.type
_entity_poly.pdbx_seq_one_letter_code
_entity_poly.pdbx_strand_id
1 'polypeptide(L)'
;MLPPARAEKLPVMNKGTNTLRGKELLRTAAEFGLIAAIAFSTVGKVCASSGEATGPPGGTGGNDKGNSLTPPAQGSIPVAFLLSEGAVMIDFSGPWEVFQDVMIHGRADPPFRLYTVAETTHPIHASCGMTIIPDYNLTNAPPPK
;
A
#
# COMPACT_ATOMS: atom_id res chain seq x y z
N MET A 1 3.91 -37.20 -72.89
CA MET A 1 3.73 -38.10 -71.74
C MET A 1 3.41 -37.21 -70.54
N LEU A 2 2.13 -37.10 -70.17
CA LEU A 2 1.64 -36.20 -69.11
C LEU A 2 2.01 -36.79 -67.73
N PRO A 3 2.59 -36.02 -66.79
CA PRO A 3 2.60 -36.42 -65.39
C PRO A 3 1.23 -36.12 -64.72
N PRO A 4 0.79 -36.97 -63.76
CA PRO A 4 -0.56 -36.93 -63.19
C PRO A 4 -0.79 -35.80 -62.18
N ALA A 5 -2.07 -35.52 -61.98
CA ALA A 5 -2.64 -34.43 -61.20
C ALA A 5 -2.13 -34.31 -59.75
N ARG A 6 -1.86 -33.07 -59.35
CA ARG A 6 -1.49 -32.62 -58.01
C ARG A 6 -2.67 -32.83 -57.05
N ALA A 7 -2.52 -33.72 -56.07
CA ALA A 7 -3.46 -33.80 -54.95
C ALA A 7 -3.25 -32.58 -54.04
N GLU A 8 -4.18 -31.63 -54.06
CA GLU A 8 -4.24 -30.57 -53.04
C GLU A 8 -4.61 -31.18 -51.69
N LYS A 9 -3.67 -31.10 -50.76
CA LYS A 9 -3.89 -31.43 -49.36
C LYS A 9 -4.64 -30.25 -48.72
N LEU A 10 -5.97 -30.36 -48.60
CA LEU A 10 -6.77 -29.37 -47.87
C LEU A 10 -6.25 -29.25 -46.42
N PRO A 11 -6.09 -28.03 -45.88
CA PRO A 11 -5.69 -27.85 -44.49
C PRO A 11 -6.80 -28.39 -43.57
N VAL A 12 -6.45 -29.40 -42.78
CA VAL A 12 -7.28 -29.85 -41.65
C VAL A 12 -7.37 -28.70 -40.66
N MET A 13 -8.52 -28.04 -40.63
CA MET A 13 -8.86 -27.00 -39.66
C MET A 13 -9.13 -27.67 -38.31
N ASN A 14 -8.12 -27.66 -37.42
CA ASN A 14 -8.30 -28.11 -36.04
C ASN A 14 -9.12 -27.05 -35.29
N LYS A 15 -10.42 -27.32 -35.08
CA LYS A 15 -11.33 -26.46 -34.33
C LYS A 15 -11.03 -26.62 -32.84
N GLY A 16 -9.95 -25.97 -32.40
CA GLY A 16 -9.59 -25.87 -31.00
C GLY A 16 -10.72 -25.21 -30.21
N THR A 17 -11.37 -26.01 -29.37
CA THR A 17 -12.45 -25.63 -28.46
C THR A 17 -11.91 -24.67 -27.39
N ASN A 18 -11.87 -23.37 -27.72
CA ASN A 18 -11.53 -22.32 -26.76
C ASN A 18 -12.80 -21.76 -26.12
N THR A 19 -13.50 -22.60 -25.36
CA THR A 19 -14.63 -22.13 -24.57
C THR A 19 -14.71 -22.95 -23.30
N LEU A 20 -14.74 -22.26 -22.17
CA LEU A 20 -15.05 -22.74 -20.81
C LEU A 20 -13.87 -23.09 -19.87
N ARG A 21 -12.85 -22.22 -19.76
CA ARG A 21 -11.85 -22.28 -18.66
C ARG A 21 -12.13 -21.29 -17.51
N GLY A 22 -13.19 -20.48 -17.60
CA GLY A 22 -13.51 -19.44 -16.60
C GLY A 22 -14.32 -19.93 -15.40
N LYS A 23 -15.04 -21.05 -15.51
CA LYS A 23 -15.96 -21.53 -14.46
C LYS A 23 -15.33 -22.53 -13.49
N GLU A 24 -14.22 -23.15 -13.89
CA GLU A 24 -13.46 -24.09 -13.04
C GLU A 24 -12.59 -23.35 -12.01
N LEU A 25 -12.09 -22.16 -12.32
CA LEU A 25 -11.30 -21.34 -11.39
C LEU A 25 -12.14 -20.76 -10.24
N LEU A 26 -13.45 -20.57 -10.44
CA LEU A 26 -14.37 -20.10 -9.41
C LEU A 26 -14.87 -21.22 -8.48
N ARG A 27 -14.66 -22.49 -8.83
CA ARG A 27 -15.14 -23.63 -8.04
C ARG A 27 -14.11 -24.11 -7.00
N THR A 28 -12.85 -23.72 -7.11
CA THR A 28 -11.77 -24.14 -6.20
C THR A 28 -11.62 -23.27 -4.94
N ALA A 29 -12.30 -22.12 -4.85
CA ALA A 29 -12.06 -21.14 -3.76
C ALA A 29 -13.04 -21.23 -2.56
N ALA A 30 -13.96 -22.20 -2.52
CA ALA A 30 -15.01 -22.25 -1.49
C ALA A 30 -14.81 -23.32 -0.39
N GLU A 31 -13.69 -24.09 -0.40
CA GLU A 31 -13.54 -25.27 0.48
C GLU A 31 -12.39 -25.20 1.52
N PHE A 32 -11.73 -24.05 1.70
CA PHE A 32 -10.91 -23.77 2.88
C PHE A 32 -11.48 -22.54 3.58
N GLY A 33 -12.20 -22.58 4.69
CA GLY A 33 -12.33 -23.60 5.73
C GLY A 33 -12.75 -22.83 6.97
N LEU A 34 -14.06 -22.63 7.09
CA LEU A 34 -14.78 -22.01 8.20
C LEU A 34 -14.59 -22.83 9.49
N ILE A 35 -13.40 -22.89 10.10
CA ILE A 35 -13.19 -23.44 11.46
C ILE A 35 -12.03 -22.72 12.16
N ALA A 36 -12.28 -21.53 12.72
CA ALA A 36 -11.51 -20.95 13.83
C ALA A 36 -12.37 -19.98 14.68
N ALA A 37 -13.69 -20.14 14.68
CA ALA A 37 -14.62 -19.23 15.38
C ALA A 37 -15.10 -19.76 16.75
N ILE A 38 -14.49 -20.81 17.32
CA ILE A 38 -14.92 -21.40 18.61
C ILE A 38 -13.74 -21.66 19.56
N ALA A 39 -12.86 -20.68 19.76
CA ALA A 39 -11.80 -20.79 20.77
C ALA A 39 -11.39 -19.46 21.44
N PHE A 40 -12.30 -18.49 21.58
CA PHE A 40 -11.97 -17.25 22.33
C PHE A 40 -13.09 -16.74 23.27
N SER A 41 -14.08 -17.56 23.61
CA SER A 41 -15.21 -17.14 24.45
C SER A 41 -15.11 -17.44 25.94
N THR A 42 -13.92 -17.56 26.55
CA THR A 42 -13.80 -17.78 28.02
C THR A 42 -12.69 -17.04 28.76
N VAL A 43 -12.19 -15.89 28.27
CA VAL A 43 -11.52 -14.92 29.17
C VAL A 43 -12.26 -13.59 29.09
N GLY A 44 -13.42 -13.58 29.74
CA GLY A 44 -13.95 -12.35 30.30
C GLY A 44 -13.16 -12.00 31.57
N LYS A 45 -12.90 -10.69 31.73
CA LYS A 45 -12.81 -10.00 33.02
C LYS A 45 -11.48 -10.04 33.79
N VAL A 46 -10.43 -9.42 33.25
CA VAL A 46 -9.38 -8.65 33.97
C VAL A 46 -8.75 -7.75 32.89
N CYS A 47 -8.85 -6.42 32.81
CA CYS A 47 -8.57 -5.37 33.78
C CYS A 47 -9.48 -4.16 33.51
N ALA A 48 -10.50 -3.95 34.35
CA ALA A 48 -10.93 -2.60 34.66
C ALA A 48 -10.17 -2.20 35.94
N SER A 49 -8.98 -1.65 35.76
CA SER A 49 -8.36 -0.81 36.77
C SER A 49 -7.75 0.39 36.05
N SER A 50 -8.47 1.51 36.08
CA SER A 50 -7.88 2.83 35.94
C SER A 50 -6.90 3.02 37.10
N GLY A 51 -5.67 2.53 36.92
CA GLY A 51 -4.53 2.99 37.68
C GLY A 51 -3.96 4.19 36.96
N GLU A 52 -4.03 5.36 37.59
CA GLU A 52 -3.24 6.52 37.19
C GLU A 52 -1.77 6.10 37.22
N ALA A 53 -1.19 5.90 36.04
CA ALA A 53 0.25 5.81 35.92
C ALA A 53 0.78 7.24 36.00
N THR A 54 1.29 7.60 37.18
CA THR A 54 2.16 8.77 37.38
C THR A 54 3.30 8.69 36.35
N GLY A 55 3.18 9.50 35.29
CA GLY A 55 4.24 9.69 34.31
C GLY A 55 5.49 10.31 34.97
N PRO A 56 6.69 10.05 34.42
CA PRO A 56 7.92 10.59 34.96
C PRO A 56 7.92 12.14 34.95
N PRO A 57 8.60 12.78 35.91
CA PRO A 57 8.59 14.22 36.06
C PRO A 57 9.43 14.89 34.96
N GLY A 58 8.85 15.93 34.34
CA GLY A 58 9.63 17.07 33.85
C GLY A 58 10.27 16.91 32.47
N GLY A 59 9.45 16.77 31.43
CA GLY A 59 9.76 17.45 30.17
C GLY A 59 9.40 18.92 30.36
N THR A 60 10.41 19.78 30.53
CA THR A 60 10.28 21.23 30.63
C THR A 60 9.27 21.74 29.60
N GLY A 61 8.20 22.37 30.08
CA GLY A 61 7.25 23.10 29.26
C GLY A 61 7.96 24.23 28.54
N GLY A 62 8.53 23.92 27.38
CA GLY A 62 8.82 24.90 26.36
C GLY A 62 7.47 25.36 25.84
N ASN A 63 7.10 26.59 26.15
CA ASN A 63 6.08 27.34 25.41
C ASN A 63 6.63 27.67 24.01
N ASP A 64 7.05 26.66 23.26
CA ASP A 64 7.23 26.78 21.82
C ASP A 64 5.82 26.81 21.26
N LYS A 65 5.25 28.02 21.19
CA LYS A 65 4.28 28.33 20.14
C LYS A 65 5.02 28.03 18.84
N GLY A 66 4.91 26.79 18.38
CA GLY A 66 5.44 26.35 17.09
C GLY A 66 5.08 27.43 16.09
N ASN A 67 6.10 27.96 15.43
CA ASN A 67 5.94 28.85 14.31
C ASN A 67 4.86 28.29 13.38
N SER A 68 3.72 28.98 13.32
CA SER A 68 2.61 28.52 12.48
C SER A 68 3.10 28.50 11.03
N LEU A 69 3.17 27.30 10.46
CA LEU A 69 3.54 27.11 9.07
C LEU A 69 2.43 27.70 8.21
N THR A 70 2.76 28.70 7.39
CA THR A 70 1.83 29.24 6.40
C THR A 70 1.95 28.40 5.13
N PRO A 71 0.86 27.73 4.68
CA PRO A 71 0.89 26.99 3.43
C PRO A 71 1.26 27.90 2.25
N PRO A 72 2.06 27.42 1.28
CA PRO A 72 2.43 28.22 0.13
C PRO A 72 1.20 28.49 -0.76
N ALA A 73 1.10 29.71 -1.29
CA ALA A 73 0.00 30.10 -2.17
C ALA A 73 0.04 29.35 -3.52
N GLN A 74 1.22 28.90 -3.96
CA GLN A 74 1.45 28.12 -5.17
C GLN A 74 2.48 27.00 -4.93
N GLY A 75 2.42 25.94 -5.73
CA GLY A 75 3.34 24.80 -5.63
C GLY A 75 3.06 23.88 -4.44
N SER A 76 3.56 22.64 -4.49
CA SER A 76 3.20 21.60 -3.53
C SER A 76 4.05 21.60 -2.26
N ILE A 77 3.45 21.17 -1.16
CA ILE A 77 4.14 20.84 0.09
C ILE A 77 4.69 19.41 -0.05
N PRO A 78 6.02 19.21 0.03
CA PRO A 78 6.61 17.88 0.00
C PRO A 78 6.29 17.16 1.32
N VAL A 79 5.79 15.92 1.25
CA VAL A 79 5.47 15.08 2.41
C VAL A 79 6.27 13.78 2.30
N ALA A 80 7.19 13.58 3.25
CA ALA A 80 7.99 12.38 3.35
C ALA A 80 7.25 11.29 4.11
N PHE A 81 7.18 10.10 3.53
CA PHE A 81 6.82 8.87 4.23
C PHE A 81 8.08 8.10 4.56
N LEU A 82 8.47 8.11 5.84
CA LEU A 82 9.59 7.31 6.33
C LEU A 82 9.14 5.85 6.48
N LEU A 83 9.75 4.96 5.70
CA LEU A 83 9.42 3.54 5.64
C LEU A 83 10.68 2.72 5.88
N SER A 84 10.50 1.57 6.52
CA SER A 84 11.55 0.61 6.80
C SER A 84 11.10 -0.79 6.40
N GLU A 85 12.04 -1.72 6.36
CA GLU A 85 11.71 -3.15 6.24
C GLU A 85 10.67 -3.55 7.29
N GLY A 86 9.64 -4.28 6.87
CA GLY A 86 8.54 -4.71 7.73
C GLY A 86 7.50 -3.63 8.04
N ALA A 87 7.53 -2.46 7.37
CA ALA A 87 6.50 -1.43 7.55
C ALA A 87 5.09 -2.02 7.41
N VAL A 88 4.19 -1.72 8.35
CA VAL A 88 2.82 -2.22 8.30
C VAL A 88 2.04 -1.37 7.28
N MET A 89 1.55 -2.01 6.22
CA MET A 89 0.93 -1.34 5.07
C MET A 89 -0.18 -0.36 5.47
N ILE A 90 -1.02 -0.76 6.43
CA ILE A 90 -2.17 0.04 6.85
C ILE A 90 -1.77 1.35 7.54
N ASP A 91 -0.59 1.41 8.16
CA ASP A 91 -0.17 2.57 8.95
C ASP A 91 0.20 3.76 8.06
N PHE A 92 0.73 3.49 6.86
CA PHE A 92 1.08 4.54 5.90
C PHE A 92 0.06 4.68 4.77
N SER A 93 -0.67 3.62 4.40
CA SER A 93 -1.63 3.70 3.30
C SER A 93 -2.77 4.69 3.59
N GLY A 94 -3.28 4.71 4.83
CA GLY A 94 -4.33 5.64 5.23
C GLY A 94 -3.91 7.11 5.06
N PRO A 95 -2.83 7.56 5.71
CA PRO A 95 -2.34 8.92 5.53
C PRO A 95 -1.92 9.22 4.08
N TRP A 96 -1.38 8.25 3.34
CA TRP A 96 -1.02 8.41 1.93
C TRP A 96 -2.24 8.80 1.08
N GLU A 97 -3.34 8.05 1.21
CA GLU A 97 -4.60 8.34 0.50
C GLU A 97 -5.15 9.71 0.88
N VAL A 98 -5.13 10.05 2.17
CA VAL A 98 -5.61 11.38 2.62
C VAL A 98 -4.85 12.51 1.93
N PHE A 99 -3.53 12.44 1.83
CA PHE A 99 -2.76 13.52 1.20
C PHE A 99 -2.84 13.52 -0.33
N GLN A 100 -2.95 12.35 -0.97
CA GLN A 100 -3.01 12.25 -2.43
C GLN A 100 -4.34 12.83 -2.98
N ASP A 101 -5.42 12.67 -2.22
CA ASP A 101 -6.79 13.00 -2.67
C ASP A 101 -7.23 14.42 -2.27
N VAL A 102 -6.33 15.23 -1.67
CA VAL A 102 -6.65 16.62 -1.34
C VAL A 102 -6.75 17.45 -2.61
N MET A 103 -7.93 18.01 -2.85
CA MET A 103 -8.18 18.97 -3.94
C MET A 103 -8.60 20.31 -3.35
N ILE A 104 -7.93 21.40 -3.78
CA ILE A 104 -8.27 22.78 -3.40
C ILE A 104 -8.92 23.46 -4.59
N HIS A 105 -10.14 23.99 -4.39
CA HIS A 105 -10.86 24.69 -5.45
C HIS A 105 -10.07 25.91 -5.93
N GLY A 106 -9.99 26.10 -7.25
CA GLY A 106 -9.25 27.20 -7.87
C GLY A 106 -7.74 27.00 -7.95
N ARG A 107 -7.21 25.84 -7.52
CA ARG A 107 -5.80 25.49 -7.64
C ARG A 107 -5.58 24.40 -8.69
N ALA A 108 -4.61 24.59 -9.58
CA ALA A 108 -4.27 23.62 -10.62
C ALA A 108 -3.36 22.49 -10.11
N ASP A 109 -2.35 22.82 -9.30
CA ASP A 109 -1.38 21.83 -8.79
C ASP A 109 -1.92 21.08 -7.57
N PRO A 110 -1.58 19.79 -7.39
CA PRO A 110 -1.90 19.07 -6.17
C PRO A 110 -1.25 19.77 -4.95
N PRO A 111 -1.96 19.92 -3.83
CA PRO A 111 -1.45 20.59 -2.63
C PRO A 111 -0.22 19.92 -2.03
N PHE A 112 -0.15 18.59 -2.13
CA PHE A 112 0.92 17.78 -1.56
C PHE A 112 1.66 17.01 -2.65
N ARG A 113 2.98 16.86 -2.47
CA ARG A 113 3.83 15.97 -3.25
C ARG A 113 4.36 14.90 -2.31
N LEU A 114 3.85 13.68 -2.47
CA LEU A 114 4.26 12.54 -1.65
C LEU A 114 5.55 11.93 -2.20
N TYR A 115 6.40 11.45 -1.29
CA TYR A 115 7.58 10.65 -1.61
C TYR A 115 7.94 9.77 -0.43
N THR A 116 8.69 8.72 -0.71
CA THR A 116 9.15 7.73 0.27
C THR A 116 10.62 7.95 0.62
N VAL A 117 10.93 7.78 1.90
CA VAL A 117 12.29 7.84 2.44
C VAL A 117 12.52 6.56 3.23
N ALA A 118 13.69 5.95 3.08
CA ALA A 118 14.09 4.80 3.88
C ALA A 118 15.58 4.87 4.24
N GLU A 119 16.10 3.84 4.92
CA GLU A 119 17.54 3.73 5.21
C GLU A 119 18.38 3.65 3.91
N THR A 120 17.88 2.93 2.90
CA THR A 120 18.49 2.79 1.58
C THR A 120 17.45 2.94 0.48
N THR A 121 17.87 3.05 -0.78
CA THR A 121 16.98 2.99 -1.95
C THR A 121 16.83 1.59 -2.53
N HIS A 122 17.27 0.55 -1.80
CA HIS A 122 17.00 -0.84 -2.18
C HIS A 122 15.53 -1.19 -1.88
N PRO A 123 14.96 -2.20 -2.56
CA PRO A 123 13.60 -2.65 -2.27
C PRO A 123 13.43 -3.05 -0.80
N ILE A 124 12.35 -2.59 -0.17
CA ILE A 124 11.90 -3.01 1.15
C ILE A 124 10.58 -3.79 1.06
N HIS A 125 10.30 -4.65 2.04
CA HIS A 125 9.05 -5.40 2.12
C HIS A 125 8.18 -4.90 3.27
N ALA A 126 7.00 -4.39 2.93
CA ALA A 126 5.94 -4.08 3.88
C ALA A 126 5.13 -5.35 4.22
N SER A 127 4.26 -5.24 5.23
CA SER A 127 3.30 -6.29 5.58
C SER A 127 2.47 -6.71 4.36
N CYS A 128 1.93 -7.93 4.39
CA CYS A 128 1.14 -8.49 3.29
C CYS A 128 1.91 -8.67 1.97
N GLY A 129 3.25 -8.63 1.99
CA GLY A 129 4.11 -8.97 0.86
C GLY A 129 4.28 -7.86 -0.18
N MET A 130 3.94 -6.62 0.15
CA MET A 130 4.14 -5.48 -0.74
C MET A 130 5.62 -5.07 -0.78
N THR A 131 6.21 -5.03 -1.97
CA THR A 131 7.56 -4.51 -2.19
C THR A 131 7.50 -3.03 -2.57
N ILE A 132 8.32 -2.21 -1.91
CA ILE A 132 8.42 -0.76 -2.15
C ILE A 132 9.86 -0.45 -2.52
N ILE A 133 10.08 0.37 -3.55
CA ILE A 133 11.40 0.95 -3.86
C ILE A 133 11.38 2.39 -3.37
N PRO A 134 12.12 2.74 -2.31
CA PRO A 134 12.13 4.09 -1.77
C PRO A 134 12.69 5.11 -2.76
N ASP A 135 12.06 6.29 -2.85
CA ASP A 135 12.51 7.39 -3.70
C ASP A 135 13.86 7.96 -3.23
N TYR A 136 14.02 8.06 -1.90
CA TYR A 136 15.18 8.65 -1.25
C TYR A 136 15.66 7.79 -0.08
N ASN A 137 16.93 7.97 0.27
CA ASN A 137 17.48 7.58 1.55
C ASN A 137 17.57 8.79 2.50
N LEU A 138 17.93 8.55 3.75
CA LEU A 138 18.03 9.61 4.78
C LEU A 138 19.01 10.74 4.44
N THR A 139 19.97 10.50 3.54
CA THR A 139 21.02 11.48 3.20
C THR A 139 20.68 12.33 1.97
N ASN A 140 19.81 11.85 1.08
CA ASN A 140 19.45 12.54 -0.15
C ASN A 140 17.98 13.00 -0.22
N ALA A 141 17.20 12.75 0.84
CA ALA A 141 15.85 13.26 0.94
C ALA A 141 15.81 14.81 0.89
N PRO A 142 14.80 15.42 0.26
CA PRO A 142 14.61 16.86 0.30
C PRO A 142 14.56 17.41 1.74
N PRO A 143 15.13 18.58 2.03
CA PRO A 143 15.08 19.16 3.37
C PRO A 143 13.63 19.48 3.78
N PRO A 144 13.27 19.33 5.06
CA PRO A 144 11.96 19.73 5.57
C PRO A 144 11.74 21.24 5.38
N LYS A 145 10.50 21.63 5.10
CA LYS A 145 10.08 23.03 4.92
C LYS A 145 9.60 23.66 6.21
#